data_AF-A0A9D5VD32-F1
#
_entry.id   AF-A0A9D5VD32-F1
#
_cell.length_a   1.000
_cell.length_b   1.000
_cell.length_c   1.000
_cell.angle_alpha   90.00
_cell.angle_beta   90.00
_cell.angle_gamma   90.00
#
_symmetry.space_group_name_H-M   'P 1'
#
loop_
_entity.id
_entity.type
_entity.pdbx_description
1 polymer ?
#
loop_
_entity_poly.entity_id
_entity_poly.type
_entity_poly.pdbx_seq_one_letter_code
_entity_poly.pdbx_strand_id
1 'polypeptide(L)'
;MNAEHTTKNPDNTIAFQGEPGANSDLACRAVFPKMETLACTTFEDAFAAVHDGRARLAMIPIDNSVAGRVADIHHLLPNSGLHIIGEYFLRVNHQL
;
A
#
# COMPACT_ATOMS: atom_id res chain seq x y z
N MET A 1 -26.14 4.57 12.47
CA MET A 1 -24.74 4.92 12.16
C MET A 1 -23.86 4.03 13.01
N ASN A 2 -23.38 2.91 12.48
CA ASN A 2 -22.38 2.06 13.16
C ASN A 2 -21.49 1.50 12.05
N ALA A 3 -20.40 2.17 11.73
CA ALA A 3 -19.38 1.57 10.88
C ALA A 3 -18.62 0.57 11.75
N GLU A 4 -18.78 -0.72 11.44
CA GLU A 4 -18.04 -1.82 12.05
C GLU A 4 -16.53 -1.58 11.87
N HIS A 5 -15.87 -1.03 12.88
CA HIS A 5 -14.41 -1.04 12.96
C HIS A 5 -13.98 -2.46 13.29
N THR A 6 -13.80 -3.29 12.27
CA THR A 6 -13.03 -4.53 12.40
C THR A 6 -11.62 -4.10 12.84
N THR A 7 -11.28 -4.34 14.10
CA THR A 7 -9.97 -4.03 14.69
C THR A 7 -8.90 -4.90 14.04
N LYS A 8 -8.40 -4.47 12.88
CA LYS A 8 -7.27 -5.09 12.20
C LYS A 8 -6.05 -5.04 13.11
N ASN A 9 -5.37 -6.17 13.28
CA ASN A 9 -4.12 -6.22 14.02
C ASN A 9 -3.05 -5.44 13.25
N PRO A 10 -2.53 -4.30 13.76
CA PRO A 10 -1.55 -3.50 13.03
C PRO A 10 -0.29 -4.29 12.67
N ASP A 11 0.14 -5.21 13.54
CA ASP A 11 1.32 -6.05 13.33
C ASP A 11 1.16 -7.01 12.14
N ASN A 12 -0.06 -7.27 11.69
CA ASN A 12 -0.38 -8.11 10.54
C ASN A 12 -1.11 -7.33 9.43
N THR A 13 -0.96 -6.00 9.39
CA THR A 13 -1.64 -5.14 8.41
C THR A 13 -0.64 -4.50 7.45
N ILE A 14 -0.99 -4.48 6.15
CA ILE A 14 -0.22 -3.83 5.09
C ILE A 14 -1.08 -2.76 4.40
N ALA A 15 -0.63 -1.50 4.45
CA ALA A 15 -1.31 -0.37 3.84
C ALA A 15 -0.98 -0.23 2.36
N PHE A 16 -1.93 0.27 1.56
CA PHE A 16 -1.71 0.59 0.15
C PHE A 16 -2.64 1.72 -0.28
N GLN A 17 -2.24 2.49 -1.30
CA GLN A 17 -3.10 3.50 -1.90
C GLN A 17 -4.03 2.87 -2.94
N GLY A 18 -5.32 3.23 -2.88
CA GLY A 18 -6.36 2.79 -3.80
C GLY A 18 -7.47 1.99 -3.10
N GLU A 19 -8.25 1.27 -3.90
CA GLU A 19 -9.40 0.49 -3.43
C GLU A 19 -9.07 -1.02 -3.37
N PRO A 20 -9.79 -1.81 -2.54
CA PRO A 20 -9.69 -3.28 -2.57
C PRO A 20 -9.85 -3.83 -4.00
N GLY A 21 -8.98 -4.75 -4.40
CA GLY A 21 -8.92 -5.28 -5.77
C GLY A 21 -8.06 -4.47 -6.76
N ALA A 22 -7.57 -3.29 -6.39
CA ALA A 22 -6.58 -2.57 -7.20
C ALA A 22 -5.26 -3.36 -7.35
N ASN A 23 -4.44 -3.00 -8.33
CA ASN A 23 -3.13 -3.63 -8.55
C ASN A 23 -2.25 -3.63 -7.28
N SER A 24 -2.30 -2.57 -6.47
CA SER A 24 -1.58 -2.49 -5.20
C SER A 24 -2.13 -3.47 -4.14
N ASP A 25 -3.45 -3.69 -4.07
CA ASP A 25 -4.06 -4.73 -3.22
C ASP A 25 -3.62 -6.13 -3.67
N LEU A 26 -3.61 -6.37 -4.99
CA LEU A 26 -3.12 -7.62 -5.57
C LEU A 26 -1.63 -7.85 -5.25
N ALA A 27 -0.80 -6.81 -5.32
CA ALA A 27 0.61 -6.89 -4.93
C ALA A 27 0.77 -7.23 -3.45
N CYS A 28 -0.01 -6.59 -2.55
CA CYS A 28 -0.03 -6.93 -1.13
C CYS A 28 -0.34 -8.41 -0.91
N ARG A 29 -1.42 -8.91 -1.54
CA ARG A 29 -1.87 -10.30 -1.39
C ARG A 29 -0.89 -11.31 -2.00
N ALA A 30 -0.18 -10.93 -3.06
CA ALA A 30 0.82 -11.79 -3.69
C ALA A 30 2.09 -11.94 -2.83
N VAL A 31 2.60 -10.83 -2.27
CA VAL A 31 3.86 -10.82 -1.51
C VAL A 31 3.66 -11.23 -0.05
N PHE A 32 2.54 -10.80 0.54
CA PHE A 32 2.19 -11.04 1.94
C PHE A 32 0.80 -11.67 2.07
N PRO A 33 0.59 -12.92 1.61
CA PRO A 33 -0.73 -13.55 1.54
C PRO A 33 -1.42 -13.78 2.90
N LYS A 34 -0.68 -13.63 4.00
CA LYS A 34 -1.18 -13.80 5.38
C LYS A 34 -1.49 -12.47 6.07
N MET A 35 -1.15 -11.33 5.44
CA MET A 35 -1.41 -10.00 6.00
C MET A 35 -2.76 -9.47 5.54
N GLU A 36 -3.41 -8.72 6.40
CA GLU A 36 -4.64 -7.98 6.09
C GLU A 36 -4.30 -6.70 5.33
N THR A 37 -5.03 -6.41 4.25
CA THR A 37 -4.78 -5.21 3.46
C THR A 37 -5.59 -4.02 3.98
N LEU A 38 -4.95 -2.84 4.04
CA LEU A 38 -5.56 -1.58 4.46
C LEU A 38 -5.54 -0.61 3.28
N ALA A 39 -6.70 -0.40 2.68
CA ALA A 39 -6.89 0.60 1.63
C ALA A 39 -6.77 2.02 2.20
N CYS A 40 -6.10 2.89 1.46
CA CYS A 40 -5.86 4.30 1.81
C CYS A 40 -6.15 5.18 0.60
N THR A 41 -6.63 6.41 0.85
CA THR A 41 -7.04 7.32 -0.24
C THR A 41 -5.82 7.84 -0.99
N THR A 42 -4.76 8.21 -0.26
CA THR A 42 -3.53 8.81 -0.78
C THR A 42 -2.29 8.00 -0.39
N PHE A 43 -1.13 8.31 -0.98
CA PHE A 43 0.13 7.70 -0.56
C PHE A 43 0.54 8.18 0.84
N GLU A 44 0.27 9.44 1.15
CA GLU A 44 0.47 10.05 2.46
C GLU A 44 -0.32 9.30 3.54
N ASP A 45 -1.57 8.93 3.26
CA ASP A 45 -2.40 8.15 4.18
C ASP A 45 -1.80 6.76 4.44
N ALA A 46 -1.24 6.13 3.41
CA ALA A 46 -0.58 4.82 3.52
C ALA A 46 0.74 4.91 4.32
N PHE A 47 1.52 5.98 4.12
CA PHE A 47 2.71 6.25 4.93
C PHE A 47 2.36 6.55 6.38
N ALA A 48 1.36 7.41 6.61
CA ALA A 48 0.85 7.72 7.93
C ALA A 48 0.33 6.47 8.64
N ALA A 49 -0.30 5.54 7.92
CA ALA A 49 -0.76 4.28 8.51
C ALA A 49 0.39 3.47 9.14
N VAL A 50 1.57 3.47 8.53
CA VAL A 50 2.75 2.82 9.10
C VAL A 50 3.32 3.64 10.25
N HIS A 51 3.43 4.96 10.08
CA HIS A 51 3.96 5.87 11.10
C HIS A 51 3.14 5.85 12.40
N ASP A 52 1.80 5.86 12.28
CA ASP A 52 0.86 5.87 13.39
C ASP A 52 0.66 4.49 14.04
N GLY A 53 1.30 3.44 13.52
CA GLY A 53 1.13 2.08 13.99
C GLY A 53 -0.25 1.48 13.69
N ARG A 54 -0.92 1.92 12.62
CA ARG A 54 -2.14 1.31 12.08
C ARG A 54 -1.86 0.17 11.09
N ALA A 55 -0.65 0.15 10.52
CA ALA A 55 -0.15 -0.91 9.67
C ALA A 55 1.34 -1.17 9.96
N ARG A 56 1.79 -2.40 9.78
CA ARG A 56 3.20 -2.78 9.92
C ARG A 56 4.01 -2.40 8.68
N LEU A 57 3.40 -2.51 7.51
CA LEU A 57 4.05 -2.30 6.21
C LEU A 57 3.19 -1.42 5.32
N ALA A 58 3.80 -0.84 4.29
CA ALA A 58 3.09 -0.23 3.17
C ALA A 58 3.62 -0.79 1.83
N MET A 59 2.72 -1.04 0.89
CA MET A 59 3.04 -1.41 -0.49
C MET A 59 2.83 -0.19 -1.38
N ILE A 60 3.93 0.33 -1.93
CA ILE A 60 3.96 1.63 -2.63
C ILE A 60 4.49 1.43 -4.06
N PRO A 61 3.67 1.69 -5.10
CA PRO A 61 4.08 1.53 -6.49
C PRO A 61 5.03 2.63 -6.93
N ILE A 62 6.32 2.33 -7.13
CA ILE A 62 7.33 3.34 -7.50
C ILE A 62 7.26 3.73 -8.98
N ASP A 63 7.10 2.75 -9.86
CA ASP A 63 7.11 2.95 -11.31
C ASP A 63 5.96 2.15 -11.95
N ASN A 64 5.24 2.77 -12.88
CA ASN A 64 4.20 2.12 -13.66
C ASN A 64 4.45 2.34 -15.15
N SER A 65 4.86 1.27 -15.84
CA SER A 65 5.13 1.30 -17.28
C SER A 65 3.95 1.74 -18.16
N VAL A 66 2.71 1.69 -17.66
CA VAL A 66 1.49 2.02 -18.42
C VAL A 66 1.03 3.46 -18.19
N ALA A 67 1.09 3.96 -16.95
CA ALA A 67 0.62 5.30 -16.58
C ALA A 67 1.74 6.34 -16.39
N GLY A 68 3.00 5.93 -16.57
CA GLY A 68 4.17 6.73 -16.25
C GLY A 68 4.56 6.64 -14.76
N ARG A 69 5.66 7.32 -14.41
CA ARG A 69 6.17 7.37 -13.02
C ARG A 69 5.08 7.88 -12.09
N VAL A 70 4.96 7.26 -10.92
CA VAL A 70 4.06 7.73 -9.87
C VAL A 70 4.72 8.95 -9.21
N ALA A 71 4.33 10.14 -9.68
CA ALA A 71 5.10 11.37 -9.57
C ALA A 71 5.48 11.79 -8.14
N ASP A 72 4.66 11.46 -7.14
CA ASP A 72 4.84 12.03 -5.80
C ASP A 72 5.74 11.20 -4.87
N ILE A 73 6.00 9.92 -5.19
CA ILE A 73 6.70 9.03 -4.25
C ILE A 73 8.18 9.40 -4.07
N HIS A 74 8.83 9.94 -5.11
CA HIS A 74 10.23 10.38 -5.02
C HIS A 74 10.43 11.55 -4.03
N HIS A 75 9.38 12.35 -3.78
CA HIS A 75 9.40 13.42 -2.79
C HIS A 75 8.94 12.96 -1.40
N LEU A 76 8.01 12.00 -1.35
CA LEU A 76 7.42 11.53 -0.10
C LEU A 76 8.33 10.55 0.66
N LEU A 77 8.99 9.61 -0.03
CA LEU A 77 9.81 8.59 0.63
C LEU A 77 10.94 9.16 1.48
N PRO A 78 11.77 10.12 0.99
CA PRO A 78 12.87 10.66 1.79
C PRO A 78 12.42 11.31 3.11
N ASN A 79 11.20 11.88 3.13
CA ASN A 79 10.67 12.61 4.27
C ASN A 79 9.75 11.77 5.16
N SER A 80 9.41 10.54 4.76
CA SER A 80 8.47 9.67 5.48
C SER A 80 9.01 9.11 6.81
N GLY A 81 10.33 9.10 6.99
CA GLY A 81 10.97 8.41 8.12
C GLY A 81 10.88 6.88 8.05
N LEU A 82 10.45 6.33 6.91
CA LEU A 82 10.33 4.89 6.68
C LEU A 82 11.54 4.34 5.91
N HIS A 83 11.71 3.03 5.97
CA HIS A 83 12.77 2.31 5.27
C HIS A 83 12.18 1.36 4.22
N ILE A 84 12.80 1.31 3.04
CA ILE A 84 12.48 0.30 2.03
C ILE A 84 13.08 -1.03 2.49
N ILE A 85 12.24 -2.05 2.66
CA ILE A 85 12.65 -3.39 3.13
C ILE A 85 12.50 -4.50 2.07
N GLY A 86 12.04 -4.13 0.87
CA GLY A 86 11.82 -5.07 -0.23
C GLY A 86 11.21 -4.38 -1.44
N GLU A 87 11.21 -5.09 -2.57
CA GLU A 87 10.62 -4.65 -3.83
C GLU A 87 9.85 -5.80 -4.48
N TYR A 88 8.86 -5.46 -5.31
CA TYR A 88 8.06 -6.42 -6.04
C TYR A 88 7.64 -5.88 -7.39
N PHE A 89 7.77 -6.70 -8.43
CA PHE A 89 7.38 -6.38 -9.79
C PHE A 89 6.10 -7.12 -10.15
N LEU A 90 4.96 -6.41 -10.14
CA LEU A 90 3.69 -6.95 -10.59
C LEU A 90 3.55 -6.78 -12.11
N ARG A 91 3.44 -7.89 -12.84
CA ARG A 91 3.04 -7.85 -14.25
C ARG A 91 1.55 -7.55 -14.36
N VAL A 92 1.21 -6.30 -14.70
CA VAL A 92 -0.18 -5.88 -14.91
C VAL A 92 -0.67 -6.39 -16.26
N ASN A 93 -1.65 -7.28 -16.24
CA ASN A 93 -2.37 -7.72 -17.44
C ASN A 93 -3.75 -7.04 -17.43
N HIS A 94 -4.06 -6.25 -18.44
CA HIS A 94 -5.41 -5.71 -18.62
C HIS A 94 -6.29 -6.82 -19.20
N GLN A 95 -7.34 -7.21 -18.48
CA GLN A 95 -8.43 -8.01 -19.05
C GLN A 95 -9.48 -7.02 -19.56
N LEU A 96 -9.66 -6.99 -20.89
CA LEU A 96 -10.69 -6.22 -21.58
C LEU A 96 -11.99 -7.03 -21.68
#